data_AF-A0A7U9SB40-F1
#
_entry.id   AF-A0A7U9SB40-F1
#
_cell.length_a   1.000
_cell.length_b   1.000
_cell.length_c   1.000
_cell.angle_alpha   90.00
_cell.angle_beta   90.00
_cell.angle_gamma   90.00
#
_symmetry.space_group_name_H-M   'P 1'
#
loop_
_entity.id
_entity.type
_entity.pdbx_description
1 polymer ?
#
loop_
_entity_poly.entity_id
_entity_poly.type
_entity_poly.pdbx_seq_one_letter_code
_entity_poly.pdbx_strand_id
1 'polypeptide(L)'
;MQLTTNIDIDGGVVAASIQCTDISDETKEALHDYTKLLRYGDIDFSAKIKVTNSMPEIVEDDDPDGEEVKIGLIDKSFVVDENLSLELKLDSNKISNKELTSSISNVEILSKAKAIIWIDKVKSEIQKLVGEAREQNAANIEGTVEEII
;
A
#
# COMPACT_ATOMS: atom_id res chain seq x y z
N MET A 1 -10.53 -0.99 -9.91
CA MET A 1 -9.10 -1.17 -10.20
C MET A 1 -8.64 -2.47 -9.56
N GLN A 2 -8.06 -3.37 -10.35
CA GLN A 2 -7.38 -4.57 -9.87
C GLN A 2 -5.89 -4.28 -9.75
N LEU A 3 -5.31 -4.68 -8.62
CA LEU A 3 -3.91 -4.47 -8.29
C LEU A 3 -3.22 -5.83 -8.15
N THR A 4 -2.11 -6.01 -8.84
CA THR A 4 -1.19 -7.12 -8.63
C THR A 4 -0.04 -6.66 -7.74
N THR A 5 0.37 -7.53 -6.81
CA THR A 5 1.41 -7.25 -5.83
C THR A 5 2.44 -8.36 -5.85
N ASN A 6 3.73 -8.00 -5.75
CA ASN A 6 4.81 -8.98 -5.70
C ASN A 6 5.84 -8.59 -4.63
N ILE A 7 6.49 -9.60 -4.04
CA ILE A 7 7.69 -9.44 -3.22
C ILE A 7 8.76 -10.36 -3.79
N ASP A 8 9.86 -9.79 -4.25
CA ASP A 8 11.03 -10.49 -4.74
C ASP A 8 12.22 -10.28 -3.77
N ILE A 9 13.06 -11.30 -3.64
CA ILE A 9 14.21 -11.28 -2.73
C ILE A 9 15.43 -11.75 -3.52
N ASP A 10 16.35 -10.83 -3.80
CA ASP A 10 17.59 -11.12 -4.51
C ASP A 10 18.77 -10.43 -3.85
N GLY A 11 19.84 -11.16 -3.59
CA GLY A 11 21.11 -10.61 -3.07
C GLY A 11 20.99 -9.80 -1.76
N GLY A 12 20.00 -10.07 -0.92
CA GLY A 12 19.74 -9.31 0.32
C GLY A 12 18.89 -8.04 0.12
N VAL A 13 18.43 -7.77 -1.10
CA VAL A 13 17.45 -6.72 -1.41
C VAL A 13 16.06 -7.35 -1.46
N VAL A 14 15.13 -6.78 -0.72
CA VAL A 14 13.70 -7.09 -0.80
C VAL A 14 13.02 -6.02 -1.65
N ALA A 15 12.46 -6.42 -2.78
CA ALA A 15 11.72 -5.55 -3.69
C ALA A 15 10.23 -5.87 -3.64
N ALA A 16 9.42 -4.90 -3.23
CA ALA A 16 7.96 -4.98 -3.27
C ALA A 16 7.43 -4.13 -4.41
N SER A 17 6.43 -4.61 -5.14
CA SER A 17 5.79 -3.86 -6.22
C SER A 17 4.28 -3.94 -6.17
N ILE A 18 3.61 -2.86 -6.58
CA ILE A 18 2.16 -2.78 -6.79
C ILE A 18 1.91 -2.23 -8.18
N GLN A 19 1.10 -2.92 -8.97
CA GLN A 19 0.77 -2.51 -10.34
C GLN A 19 -0.72 -2.62 -10.61
N CYS A 20 -1.28 -1.63 -11.28
CA CYS A 20 -2.62 -1.73 -11.87
C CYS A 20 -2.55 -2.70 -13.06
N THR A 21 -3.34 -3.78 -13.01
CA THR A 21 -3.40 -4.77 -14.10
C THR A 21 -4.71 -4.74 -14.86
N ASP A 22 -5.76 -4.21 -14.24
CA ASP A 22 -7.08 -4.08 -14.87
C ASP A 22 -7.87 -2.95 -14.21
N ILE A 23 -8.68 -2.26 -15.01
CA ILE A 23 -9.50 -1.15 -14.56
C ILE A 23 -10.73 -1.05 -15.46
N SER A 24 -11.92 -0.87 -14.86
CA SER A 24 -13.14 -0.63 -15.64
C SER A 24 -13.15 0.77 -16.23
N ASP A 25 -13.78 0.94 -17.39
CA ASP A 25 -13.91 2.24 -18.06
C ASP A 25 -14.51 3.31 -17.14
N GLU A 26 -15.57 2.98 -16.39
CA GLU A 26 -16.19 3.87 -15.40
C GLU A 26 -15.20 4.34 -14.32
N THR A 27 -14.34 3.43 -13.83
CA THR A 27 -13.34 3.81 -12.81
C THR A 27 -12.24 4.67 -13.41
N LYS A 28 -11.87 4.38 -14.66
CA LYS A 28 -10.86 5.12 -15.39
C LYS A 28 -11.34 6.55 -15.63
N GLU A 29 -12.56 6.73 -16.13
CA GLU A 29 -13.21 8.03 -16.31
C GLU A 29 -13.28 8.81 -14.99
N ALA A 30 -13.76 8.17 -13.92
CA ALA A 30 -13.82 8.79 -12.60
C ALA A 30 -12.45 9.27 -12.09
N LEU A 31 -11.36 8.52 -12.33
CA LEU A 31 -10.00 8.94 -11.93
C LEU A 31 -9.43 10.03 -12.85
N HIS A 32 -9.87 10.11 -14.10
CA HIS A 32 -9.46 11.17 -15.02
C HIS A 32 -10.18 12.49 -14.70
N ASP A 33 -11.46 12.42 -14.33
CA ASP A 33 -12.26 13.59 -13.92
C ASP A 33 -11.94 14.05 -12.50
N TYR A 34 -11.71 13.12 -11.58
CA TYR A 34 -11.36 13.37 -10.19
C TYR A 34 -10.01 12.76 -9.85
N THR A 35 -8.94 13.39 -10.34
CA THR A 35 -7.57 12.92 -10.10
C THR A 35 -7.27 12.78 -8.61
N LYS A 36 -6.82 11.59 -8.21
CA LYS A 36 -6.40 11.27 -6.85
C LYS A 36 -4.90 11.13 -6.74
N LEU A 37 -4.35 11.62 -5.63
CA LEU A 37 -2.93 11.52 -5.30
C LEU A 37 -2.75 10.62 -4.09
N LEU A 38 -2.04 9.52 -4.28
CA LEU A 38 -1.50 8.73 -3.18
C LEU A 38 -0.30 9.48 -2.59
N ARG A 39 -0.36 9.88 -1.33
CA ARG A 39 0.75 10.55 -0.64
C ARG A 39 1.24 9.71 0.53
N TYR A 40 2.54 9.45 0.59
CA TYR A 40 3.10 8.65 1.69
C TYR A 40 3.01 9.36 3.03
N GLY A 41 3.05 10.70 3.07
CA GLY A 41 2.83 11.48 4.28
C GLY A 41 1.44 11.31 4.90
N ASP A 42 0.45 10.85 4.14
CA ASP A 42 -0.93 10.64 4.60
C ASP A 42 -1.16 9.19 5.10
N ILE A 43 -0.15 8.32 5.04
CA ILE A 43 -0.25 6.89 5.37
C ILE A 43 0.59 6.57 6.60
N ASP A 44 -0.02 5.93 7.59
CA ASP A 44 0.73 5.31 8.69
C ASP A 44 1.25 3.93 8.27
N PHE A 45 2.56 3.86 8.03
CA PHE A 45 3.28 2.64 7.70
C PHE A 45 3.68 1.87 8.96
N SER A 46 2.68 1.56 9.79
CA SER A 46 2.83 0.73 10.98
C SER A 46 1.84 -0.44 10.94
N ALA A 47 2.25 -1.59 11.49
CA ALA A 47 1.35 -2.72 11.73
C ALA A 47 1.91 -3.63 12.83
N LYS A 48 1.04 -4.44 13.44
CA LYS A 48 1.48 -5.60 14.20
C LYS A 48 1.88 -6.74 13.29
N ILE A 49 3.04 -7.31 13.56
CA ILE A 49 3.62 -8.42 12.81
C ILE A 49 3.82 -9.61 13.74
N LYS A 50 3.36 -10.77 13.29
CA LYS A 50 3.70 -12.07 13.86
C LYS A 50 4.63 -12.80 12.90
N VAL A 51 5.57 -13.58 13.42
CA VAL A 51 6.49 -14.37 12.60
C VAL A 51 6.24 -15.84 12.84
N THR A 52 5.72 -16.54 11.83
CA THR A 52 5.43 -17.98 11.86
C THR A 52 6.33 -18.67 10.85
N ASN A 53 7.18 -19.62 11.27
CA ASN A 53 8.14 -20.33 10.40
C ASN A 53 9.04 -19.39 9.56
N SER A 54 9.54 -18.30 10.17
CA SER A 54 10.34 -17.24 9.51
C SER A 54 9.58 -16.44 8.43
N MET A 55 8.27 -16.59 8.34
CA MET A 55 7.41 -15.80 7.48
C MET A 55 6.67 -14.75 8.33
N PRO A 56 6.92 -13.45 8.10
CA PRO A 56 6.15 -12.40 8.77
C PRO A 56 4.75 -12.30 8.17
N GLU A 57 3.76 -12.04 9.02
CA GLU A 57 2.37 -11.81 8.66
C GLU A 57 1.81 -10.62 9.45
N ILE A 58 0.96 -9.81 8.82
CA ILE A 58 0.19 -8.78 9.53
C ILE A 58 -0.90 -9.47 10.34
N VAL A 59 -1.02 -9.09 11.60
CA VAL A 59 -2.05 -9.56 12.52
C VAL A 59 -2.86 -8.38 13.06
N GLU A 60 -4.00 -8.68 13.67
CA GLU A 60 -4.84 -7.69 14.33
C GLU A 60 -4.12 -6.97 15.47
N ASP A 61 -4.54 -5.74 15.75
CA ASP A 61 -3.91 -4.87 16.77
C ASP A 61 -4.03 -5.42 18.20
N ASP A 62 -4.95 -6.36 18.46
CA ASP A 62 -5.13 -7.01 19.77
C ASP A 62 -4.40 -8.35 19.90
N ASP A 63 -3.69 -8.82 18.85
CA ASP A 63 -2.90 -10.06 18.94
C ASP A 63 -1.79 -9.91 20.01
N PRO A 64 -1.73 -10.82 21.01
CA PRO A 64 -0.77 -10.75 22.11
C PRO A 64 0.66 -11.07 21.69
N ASP A 65 0.83 -11.80 20.58
CA ASP A 65 2.13 -12.18 20.01
C ASP A 65 2.56 -11.22 18.87
N GLY A 66 1.70 -10.26 18.51
CA GLY A 66 1.98 -9.29 17.46
C GLY A 66 2.92 -8.18 17.94
N GLU A 67 4.01 -7.97 17.21
CA GLU A 67 5.01 -6.93 17.48
C GLU A 67 4.87 -5.75 16.52
N GLU A 68 4.92 -4.52 17.05
CA GLU A 68 4.78 -3.32 16.22
C GLU A 68 6.02 -3.10 15.34
N VAL A 69 5.82 -3.06 14.03
CA VAL A 69 6.85 -2.75 13.04
C VAL A 69 6.46 -1.47 12.30
N LYS A 70 7.44 -0.58 12.10
CA LYS A 70 7.25 0.70 11.42
C LYS A 70 8.20 0.85 10.23
N ILE A 71 7.74 1.55 9.20
CA ILE A 71 8.56 1.94 8.06
C ILE A 71 8.69 3.47 8.03
N GLY A 72 9.93 3.95 8.12
CA GLY A 72 10.23 5.36 7.84
C GLY A 72 10.44 5.56 6.33
N LEU A 73 9.49 6.20 5.66
CA LEU A 73 9.58 6.52 4.23
C LEU A 73 9.71 8.02 4.02
N ILE A 74 10.45 8.40 2.98
CA ILE A 74 10.46 9.78 2.48
C ILE A 74 9.10 10.04 1.86
N ASP A 75 8.52 11.21 2.16
CA ASP A 75 7.26 11.61 1.56
C ASP A 75 7.37 11.69 0.03
N LYS A 76 6.41 11.05 -0.65
CA LYS A 76 6.31 10.92 -2.09
C LYS A 76 4.84 10.94 -2.47
N SER A 77 4.56 11.43 -3.67
CA SER A 77 3.20 11.48 -4.21
C SER A 77 3.13 10.82 -5.58
N PHE A 78 2.04 10.09 -5.83
CA PHE A 78 1.81 9.38 -7.08
C PHE A 78 0.38 9.62 -7.54
N VAL A 79 0.19 9.80 -8.85
CA VAL A 79 -1.14 9.83 -9.46
C VAL A 79 -1.70 8.41 -9.45
N VAL A 80 -2.96 8.26 -9.02
CA VAL A 80 -3.68 6.99 -9.06
C VAL A 80 -4.47 6.93 -10.37
N ASP A 81 -3.96 6.16 -11.34
CA ASP A 81 -4.55 5.97 -12.66
C ASP A 81 -4.26 4.56 -13.23
N GLU A 82 -4.64 4.31 -14.49
CA GLU A 82 -4.42 3.01 -15.15
C GLU A 82 -2.93 2.62 -15.32
N ASN A 83 -2.02 3.58 -15.23
CA ASN A 83 -0.57 3.39 -15.40
C ASN A 83 0.17 3.23 -14.08
N LEU A 84 -0.56 3.13 -12.96
CA LEU A 84 0.02 3.01 -11.63
C LEU A 84 0.97 1.80 -11.54
N SER A 85 2.25 2.10 -11.31
CA SER A 85 3.29 1.11 -11.05
C SER A 85 4.23 1.66 -9.98
N LEU A 86 4.19 1.05 -8.79
CA LEU A 86 4.96 1.46 -7.62
C LEU A 86 5.95 0.37 -7.23
N GLU A 87 7.12 0.78 -6.76
CA GLU A 87 8.18 -0.12 -6.30
C GLU A 87 8.82 0.41 -5.01
N LEU A 88 8.95 -0.45 -4.02
CA LEU A 88 9.74 -0.26 -2.81
C LEU A 88 10.93 -1.23 -2.84
N LYS A 89 12.14 -0.71 -2.64
CA LYS A 89 13.37 -1.51 -2.51
C LYS A 89 13.98 -1.31 -1.13
N LEU A 90 14.14 -2.39 -0.39
CA LEU A 90 14.75 -2.44 0.94
C LEU A 90 16.04 -3.25 0.87
N ASP A 91 17.17 -2.60 1.08
CA ASP A 91 18.47 -3.26 1.20
C ASP A 91 18.66 -3.72 2.64
N SER A 92 18.60 -5.03 2.87
CA SER A 92 18.67 -5.61 4.23
C SER A 92 20.01 -5.29 4.92
N ASN A 93 21.07 -5.01 4.17
CA ASN A 93 22.37 -4.61 4.73
C ASN A 93 22.35 -3.17 5.30
N LYS A 94 21.36 -2.37 4.91
CA LYS A 94 21.17 -0.98 5.39
C LYS A 94 20.15 -0.88 6.52
N ILE A 95 19.45 -1.97 6.83
CA ILE A 95 18.50 -2.02 7.94
C ILE A 95 19.27 -2.15 9.26
N SER A 96 18.84 -1.41 10.28
CA SER A 96 19.49 -1.44 11.58
C SER A 96 19.11 -2.70 12.35
N ASN A 97 20.13 -3.41 12.86
CA ASN A 97 19.90 -4.52 13.80
C ASN A 97 19.23 -4.09 15.11
N LYS A 98 19.16 -2.78 15.40
CA LYS A 98 18.50 -2.24 16.59
C LYS A 98 16.98 -2.39 16.57
N GLU A 99 16.40 -2.58 15.39
CA GLU A 99 14.96 -2.80 15.19
C GLU A 99 14.58 -4.28 15.31
N LEU A 100 15.57 -5.18 15.51
CA LEU A 100 15.33 -6.60 15.68
C LEU A 100 14.84 -6.92 17.08
N THR A 101 14.05 -7.97 17.17
CA THR A 101 13.43 -8.44 18.41
C THR A 101 13.63 -9.94 18.57
N SER A 102 13.08 -10.54 19.62
CA SER A 102 13.13 -11.99 19.80
C SER A 102 12.39 -12.74 18.69
N SER A 103 11.28 -12.20 18.18
CA SER A 103 10.51 -12.86 17.11
C SER A 103 10.98 -12.44 15.72
N ILE A 104 11.39 -11.18 15.55
CA ILE A 104 12.01 -10.69 14.31
C ILE A 104 13.54 -10.80 14.46
N SER A 105 14.02 -12.03 14.33
CA SER A 105 15.37 -12.42 14.71
C SER A 105 16.48 -11.98 13.74
N ASN A 106 16.15 -11.53 12.53
CA ASN A 106 17.14 -11.07 11.56
C ASN A 106 16.58 -10.00 10.60
N VAL A 107 17.50 -9.29 9.93
CA VAL A 107 17.17 -8.19 9.01
C VAL A 107 16.39 -8.63 7.78
N GLU A 108 16.52 -9.87 7.33
CA GLU A 108 15.77 -10.39 6.18
C GLU A 108 14.28 -10.53 6.52
N ILE A 109 13.95 -11.07 7.70
CA ILE A 109 12.57 -11.16 8.21
C ILE A 109 12.01 -9.75 8.41
N LEU A 110 12.79 -8.83 8.98
CA LEU A 110 12.37 -7.43 9.14
C LEU A 110 12.12 -6.74 7.79
N SER A 111 12.99 -6.93 6.79
CA SER A 111 12.79 -6.42 5.44
C SER A 111 11.51 -6.95 4.81
N LYS A 112 11.23 -8.25 4.94
CA LYS A 112 9.98 -8.87 4.46
C LYS A 112 8.76 -8.29 5.17
N ALA A 113 8.81 -8.14 6.50
CA ALA A 113 7.73 -7.54 7.27
C ALA A 113 7.43 -6.12 6.79
N LYS A 114 8.46 -5.28 6.62
CA LYS A 114 8.31 -3.92 6.08
C LYS A 114 7.75 -3.93 4.65
N ALA A 115 8.19 -4.85 3.79
CA ALA A 115 7.63 -4.98 2.44
C ALA A 115 6.13 -5.32 2.46
N ILE A 116 5.70 -6.24 3.33
CA ILE A 116 4.28 -6.61 3.48
C ILE A 116 3.47 -5.43 4.00
N ILE A 117 3.94 -4.71 5.01
CA ILE A 117 3.29 -3.50 5.54
C ILE A 117 3.11 -2.46 4.43
N TRP A 118 4.15 -2.21 3.65
CA TRP A 118 4.05 -1.24 2.55
C TRP A 118 3.00 -1.66 1.53
N ILE A 119 2.96 -2.94 1.14
CA ILE A 119 1.95 -3.45 0.20
C ILE A 119 0.54 -3.23 0.76
N ASP A 120 0.30 -3.68 1.99
CA ASP A 120 -1.00 -3.60 2.64
C ASP A 120 -1.52 -2.16 2.72
N LYS A 121 -0.71 -1.26 3.30
CA LYS A 121 -1.10 0.14 3.52
C LYS A 121 -1.29 0.91 2.22
N VAL A 122 -0.38 0.75 1.25
CA VAL A 122 -0.53 1.42 -0.05
C VAL A 122 -1.74 0.90 -0.82
N LYS A 123 -1.97 -0.42 -0.83
CA LYS A 123 -3.13 -1.02 -1.49
C LYS A 123 -4.44 -0.51 -0.88
N SER A 124 -4.52 -0.47 0.44
CA SER A 124 -5.69 0.05 1.16
C SER A 124 -5.98 1.51 0.80
N GLU A 125 -4.95 2.37 0.81
CA GLU A 125 -5.13 3.78 0.47
C GLU A 125 -5.51 3.99 -1.01
N ILE A 126 -4.92 3.22 -1.94
CA ILE A 126 -5.35 3.26 -3.35
C ILE A 126 -6.83 2.88 -3.49
N GLN A 127 -7.27 1.83 -2.80
CA GLN A 127 -8.66 1.38 -2.86
C GLN A 127 -9.62 2.45 -2.31
N LYS A 128 -9.25 3.12 -1.21
CA LYS A 128 -9.98 4.25 -0.66
C LYS A 128 -10.07 5.40 -1.67
N LEU A 129 -8.95 5.84 -2.24
CA LEU A 129 -8.90 6.93 -3.22
C LEU A 129 -9.75 6.63 -4.48
N VAL A 130 -9.69 5.39 -4.97
CA VAL A 130 -10.54 4.92 -6.08
C VAL A 130 -12.02 4.97 -5.70
N GLY A 131 -12.37 4.59 -4.47
CA GLY A 131 -13.73 4.72 -3.94
C GLY A 131 -14.21 6.15 -3.95
N GLU A 132 -13.41 7.08 -3.42
CA GLU A 132 -13.76 8.50 -3.40
C GLU A 132 -13.96 9.10 -4.80
N ALA A 133 -13.13 8.72 -5.78
CA ALA A 133 -13.28 9.19 -7.16
C ALA A 133 -14.61 8.72 -7.78
N ARG A 134 -15.00 7.46 -7.53
CA ARG A 134 -16.28 6.92 -7.98
C ARG A 134 -17.47 7.60 -7.31
N GLU A 135 -17.39 7.85 -6.01
CA GLU A 135 -18.44 8.58 -5.28
C GLU A 135 -18.62 10.00 -5.81
N GLN A 136 -17.52 10.70 -6.08
CA GLN A 136 -17.56 12.05 -6.68
C GLN A 136 -18.16 12.03 -8.08
N ASN A 137 -17.81 11.03 -8.89
CA ASN A 137 -18.40 10.86 -10.22
C ASN A 137 -19.91 10.61 -10.17
N ALA A 138 -20.36 9.72 -9.29
CA ALA A 138 -21.78 9.42 -9.11
C ALA A 138 -22.59 10.65 -8.65
N ALA A 139 -22.05 11.42 -7.69
CA ALA A 139 -22.72 12.62 -7.18
C ALA A 139 -22.91 13.70 -8.25
N ASN A 140 -21.98 13.83 -9.21
CA ASN A 140 -22.10 14.79 -10.31
C ASN A 140 -23.08 14.31 -11.41
N ILE A 141 -23.27 13.00 -11.58
CA ILE A 141 -24.30 12.47 -12.46
C ILE A 141 -25.71 12.73 -11.90
N GLU A 142 -25.92 12.55 -10.59
CA GLU A 142 -27.23 12.82 -9.96
C GLU A 142 -27.57 14.32 -9.91
N GLY A 143 -26.57 15.20 -9.84
CA GLY A 143 -26.74 16.66 -9.81
C GLY A 143 -27.10 17.31 -11.16
N THR A 144 -27.10 16.58 -12.28
CA THR A 144 -27.36 17.13 -13.63
C THR A 144 -28.79 16.93 -14.15
N VAL A 145 -29.74 16.55 -13.29
CA VAL A 145 -31.17 16.57 -13.64
C VAL A 145 -31.72 17.99 -13.48
N GLU A 146 -31.26 18.95 -14.30
CA GLU A 146 -31.97 20.22 -14.43
C GLU A 146 -33.25 20.03 -15.25
N GLU A 147 -34.36 20.46 -14.66
CA GLU A 147 -35.72 20.50 -15.21
C GLU A 147 -35.75 21.11 -16.61
N ILE A 148 -36.32 20.38 -17.57
CA ILE A 148 -36.83 20.99 -18.80
C ILE A 148 -38.12 21.72 -18.40
N ILE A 149 -38.06 23.05 -18.25
CA ILE A 149 -39.24 23.93 -18.18
C ILE A 149 -39.75 24.23 -19.58
#